data_AF-A0A356UAS3-F1
#
_entry.id   AF-A0A356UAS3-F1
#
_cell.length_a   1.000
_cell.length_b   1.000
_cell.length_c   1.000
_cell.angle_alpha   90.00
_cell.angle_beta   90.00
_cell.angle_gamma   90.00
#
_symmetry.space_group_name_H-M   'P 1'
#
loop_
_entity.id
_entity.type
_entity.pdbx_description
1 polymer ?
#
loop_
_entity_poly.entity_id
_entity_poly.type
_entity_poly.pdbx_seq_one_letter_code
_entity_poly.pdbx_strand_id
1 'polypeptide(L)'
;MGIVWSRKRTILAAAILFIVVLGVSLFFALQKPVTIAVDGKIIKSGVFFTSTVDAVLEKEAIELGNHDRVQPSLNSKVKKSTRIVVTRAFPVKVIADGSSKEIITTPISIKEAIRLAGFELGEKDIVKTVPVPKTVPNQE
;
A
#
# COMPACT_ATOMS: atom_id res chain seq x y z
N MET A 1 9.47 -49.50 -24.43
CA MET A 1 8.05 -49.89 -24.22
C MET A 1 7.17 -48.71 -24.60
N GLY A 2 6.52 -48.75 -25.75
CA GLY A 2 5.60 -47.69 -26.18
C GLY A 2 4.28 -47.81 -25.43
N ILE A 3 3.89 -46.76 -24.70
CA ILE A 3 2.60 -46.69 -24.05
C ILE A 3 1.53 -46.52 -25.15
N VAL A 4 0.89 -47.62 -25.54
CA VAL A 4 -0.21 -47.62 -26.52
C VAL A 4 -1.51 -47.37 -25.77
N TRP A 5 -2.04 -46.15 -25.83
CA TRP A 5 -3.31 -45.80 -25.19
C TRP A 5 -4.51 -46.09 -26.12
N SER A 6 -5.59 -46.64 -25.56
CA SER A 6 -6.87 -46.80 -26.25
C SER A 6 -7.44 -45.44 -26.67
N ARG A 7 -8.05 -45.33 -27.87
CA ARG A 7 -8.68 -44.09 -28.39
C ARG A 7 -9.61 -43.43 -27.37
N LYS A 8 -10.34 -44.21 -26.56
CA LYS A 8 -11.23 -43.68 -25.51
C LYS A 8 -10.45 -43.01 -24.38
N ARG A 9 -9.31 -43.60 -23.99
CA ARG A 9 -8.43 -43.06 -22.95
C ARG A 9 -7.76 -41.78 -23.47
N THR A 10 -7.26 -41.75 -24.71
CA THR A 10 -6.61 -40.54 -25.27
C THR A 10 -7.58 -39.36 -25.35
N ILE A 11 -8.85 -39.60 -25.73
CA ILE A 11 -9.88 -38.55 -25.73
C ILE A 11 -10.15 -38.04 -24.31
N LEU A 12 -10.25 -38.93 -23.31
CA LEU A 12 -10.44 -38.55 -21.92
C LEU A 12 -9.26 -37.71 -21.38
N ALA A 13 -8.01 -38.11 -21.64
CA ALA A 13 -6.85 -37.33 -21.23
C ALA A 13 -6.78 -35.97 -21.94
N ALA A 14 -7.10 -35.90 -23.23
CA ALA A 14 -7.16 -34.65 -23.97
C ALA A 14 -8.25 -33.71 -23.43
N ALA A 15 -9.42 -34.25 -23.07
CA ALA A 15 -10.51 -33.47 -22.47
C ALA A 15 -10.13 -32.93 -21.08
N ILE A 16 -9.48 -33.74 -20.24
CA ILE A 16 -8.99 -33.29 -18.93
C ILE A 16 -7.94 -32.19 -19.11
N LEU A 17 -6.96 -32.39 -20.00
CA LEU A 17 -5.94 -31.38 -20.30
C LEU A 17 -6.57 -30.08 -20.78
N PHE A 18 -7.58 -30.16 -21.65
CA PHE A 18 -8.31 -29.01 -22.15
C PHE A 18 -9.02 -28.24 -21.02
N ILE A 19 -9.68 -28.95 -20.09
CA ILE A 19 -10.32 -28.33 -18.91
C ILE A 19 -9.27 -27.64 -18.03
N VAL A 20 -8.11 -28.25 -17.80
CA VAL A 20 -7.03 -27.63 -17.01
C VAL A 20 -6.52 -26.36 -17.69
N VAL A 21 -6.23 -26.40 -18.99
CA VAL A 21 -5.75 -25.25 -19.76
C VAL A 21 -6.80 -24.12 -19.77
N LEU A 22 -8.08 -24.45 -19.98
CA LEU A 22 -9.16 -23.48 -19.91
C LEU A 22 -9.28 -22.86 -18.52
N GLY A 23 -9.20 -23.67 -17.46
CA GLY A 23 -9.25 -23.20 -16.07
C GLY A 23 -8.12 -22.22 -15.75
N VAL A 24 -6.89 -22.55 -16.15
CA VAL A 24 -5.73 -21.65 -15.99
C VAL A 24 -5.92 -20.36 -16.80
N SER A 25 -6.40 -20.44 -18.04
CA SER A 25 -6.66 -19.25 -18.87
C SER A 25 -7.72 -18.33 -18.25
N LEU A 26 -8.79 -18.90 -17.70
CA LEU A 26 -9.87 -18.14 -17.09
C LEU A 26 -9.42 -17.48 -15.78
N PHE A 27 -8.56 -18.14 -15.01
CA PHE A 27 -7.96 -17.60 -13.79
C PHE A 27 -7.20 -16.29 -14.08
N PHE A 28 -6.33 -16.28 -15.10
CA PHE A 28 -5.63 -15.05 -15.50
C PHE A 28 -6.57 -13.98 -16.07
N ALA A 29 -7.62 -14.37 -16.81
CA ALA A 29 -8.57 -13.42 -17.40
C ALA A 29 -9.41 -12.67 -16.36
N LEU A 30 -9.72 -13.31 -15.23
CA LEU A 30 -10.52 -12.72 -14.15
C LEU A 30 -9.71 -11.84 -13.19
N GLN A 31 -8.38 -11.90 -13.26
CA GLN A 31 -7.51 -11.16 -12.35
C GLN A 31 -7.49 -9.66 -12.71
N LYS A 32 -7.89 -8.81 -11.77
CA LYS A 32 -7.82 -7.35 -11.90
C LYS A 32 -6.47 -6.85 -11.38
N PRO A 33 -5.61 -6.25 -12.23
CA PRO A 33 -4.36 -5.69 -11.77
C PRO A 33 -4.60 -4.42 -10.94
N VAL A 34 -4.00 -4.39 -9.75
CA VAL A 34 -4.03 -3.28 -8.79
C VAL A 34 -2.58 -2.93 -8.45
N THR A 35 -2.33 -1.64 -8.29
CA THR A 35 -0.99 -1.15 -7.96
C THR A 35 -1.03 -0.58 -6.56
N ILE A 36 -0.18 -1.11 -5.69
CA ILE A 36 -0.04 -0.68 -4.31
C ILE A 36 1.33 -0.02 -4.19
N ALA A 37 1.35 1.23 -3.78
CA ALA A 37 2.55 1.98 -3.47
C ALA A 37 2.69 2.05 -1.95
N VAL A 38 3.66 1.33 -1.40
CA VAL A 38 4.01 1.34 0.02
C VAL A 38 5.42 1.90 0.14
N ASP A 39 5.60 3.01 0.84
CA ASP A 39 6.94 3.58 1.14
C ASP A 39 7.80 3.82 -0.13
N GLY A 40 7.16 4.25 -1.21
CA GLY A 40 7.80 4.48 -2.51
C GLY A 40 8.07 3.22 -3.33
N LYS A 41 7.83 2.02 -2.79
CA LYS A 41 7.90 0.75 -3.53
C LYS A 41 6.55 0.44 -4.17
N ILE A 42 6.59 0.06 -5.45
CA ILE A 42 5.41 -0.29 -6.23
C ILE A 42 5.25 -1.81 -6.25
N ILE A 43 4.20 -2.31 -5.61
CA ILE A 43 3.78 -3.71 -5.61
C ILE A 43 2.60 -3.85 -6.56
N LYS A 44 2.68 -4.79 -7.50
CA LYS A 44 1.56 -5.13 -8.39
C LYS A 44 0.84 -6.34 -7.80
N SER A 45 -0.35 -6.11 -7.26
CA SER A 45 -1.21 -7.19 -6.76
C SER A 45 -2.34 -7.44 -7.74
N GLY A 46 -2.66 -8.70 -8.01
CA GLY A 46 -3.84 -9.05 -8.78
C GLY A 46 -4.97 -9.52 -7.88
N VAL A 47 -6.11 -8.84 -7.94
CA VAL A 47 -7.29 -9.13 -7.14
C VAL A 47 -8.39 -9.71 -8.03
N PHE A 48 -9.03 -10.79 -7.58
CA PHE A 48 -10.03 -11.50 -8.39
C PHE A 48 -11.43 -10.87 -8.25
N PHE A 49 -11.79 -10.43 -7.04
CA PHE A 49 -13.12 -9.89 -6.73
C PHE A 49 -13.07 -8.40 -6.38
N THR A 50 -14.24 -7.77 -6.22
CA THR A 50 -14.36 -6.38 -5.77
C THR A 50 -13.93 -6.29 -4.30
N SER A 51 -12.63 -6.22 -4.08
CA SER A 51 -12.03 -6.05 -2.77
C SER A 51 -12.03 -4.57 -2.37
N THR A 52 -12.19 -4.32 -1.08
CA THR A 52 -11.90 -3.02 -0.47
C THR A 52 -10.39 -2.80 -0.43
N VAL A 53 -9.94 -1.56 -0.27
CA VAL A 53 -8.51 -1.26 -0.09
C VAL A 53 -7.95 -2.07 1.08
N ASP A 54 -8.71 -2.19 2.17
CA ASP A 54 -8.37 -2.99 3.35
C ASP A 54 -8.06 -4.46 3.02
N ALA A 55 -8.97 -5.14 2.32
CA ALA A 55 -8.79 -6.53 1.93
C ALA A 55 -7.60 -6.75 0.97
N VAL A 56 -7.23 -5.72 0.19
CA VAL A 56 -6.03 -5.76 -0.67
C VAL A 56 -4.75 -5.64 0.16
N LEU A 57 -4.75 -4.79 1.19
CA LEU A 57 -3.61 -4.65 2.09
C LEU A 57 -3.41 -5.91 2.94
N GLU A 58 -4.49 -6.49 3.48
CA GLU A 58 -4.46 -7.74 4.23
C GLU A 58 -3.91 -8.91 3.39
N LYS A 59 -4.35 -9.02 2.13
CA LYS A 59 -3.87 -10.06 1.20
C LYS A 59 -2.36 -9.99 0.96
N GLU A 60 -1.81 -8.80 0.89
CA GLU A 60 -0.37 -8.57 0.71
C GLU A 60 0.39 -8.53 2.04
N ALA A 61 -0.27 -8.90 3.16
CA ALA A 61 0.28 -8.87 4.52
C ALA A 61 0.84 -7.48 4.93
N ILE A 62 0.18 -6.41 4.47
CA ILE A 62 0.52 -5.03 4.81
C ILE A 62 -0.30 -4.61 6.03
N GLU A 63 0.30 -4.71 7.21
CA GLU A 63 -0.29 -4.18 8.44
C GLU A 63 -0.18 -2.66 8.47
N LEU A 64 -1.22 -1.96 8.95
CA LEU A 64 -1.25 -0.51 9.09
C LEU A 64 -1.06 -0.10 10.55
N GLY A 65 -0.23 0.92 10.77
CA GLY A 65 -0.13 1.59 12.07
C GLY A 65 -1.30 2.55 12.30
N ASN A 66 -1.55 2.88 13.57
CA ASN A 66 -2.66 3.74 13.99
C ASN A 66 -2.67 5.14 13.34
N HIS A 67 -1.49 5.65 12.99
CA HIS A 67 -1.32 6.98 12.40
C HIS A 67 -1.00 6.94 10.91
N ASP A 68 -0.94 5.74 10.32
CA ASP A 68 -0.65 5.60 8.90
C ASP A 68 -1.83 6.11 8.06
N ARG A 69 -1.49 6.71 6.91
CA ARG A 69 -2.49 7.25 6.00
C ARG A 69 -2.54 6.42 4.73
N VAL A 70 -3.74 5.97 4.40
CA VAL A 70 -4.01 5.23 3.15
C VAL A 70 -4.91 6.04 2.23
N GLN A 71 -4.57 6.06 0.95
CA GLN A 71 -5.36 6.67 -0.12
C GLN A 71 -5.48 5.71 -1.30
N PRO A 72 -6.69 5.41 -1.81
CA PRO A 72 -8.01 5.75 -1.27
C PRO A 72 -8.30 5.18 0.13
N SER A 73 -9.42 5.54 0.75
CA SER A 73 -9.78 5.05 2.10
C SER A 73 -9.89 3.53 2.15
N LEU A 74 -9.72 2.94 3.34
CA LEU A 74 -9.79 1.49 3.55
C LEU A 74 -11.08 0.85 3.02
N ASN A 75 -12.21 1.54 3.16
CA ASN A 75 -13.52 1.09 2.67
C ASN A 75 -13.77 1.38 1.18
N SER A 76 -12.84 2.05 0.50
CA SER A 76 -12.99 2.34 -0.93
C SER A 76 -12.93 1.06 -1.76
N LYS A 77 -13.83 0.93 -2.73
CA LYS A 77 -13.83 -0.20 -3.67
C LYS A 77 -12.64 -0.08 -4.61
N VAL A 78 -11.86 -1.15 -4.73
CA VAL A 78 -10.73 -1.24 -5.65
C VAL A 78 -11.24 -1.60 -7.04
N LYS A 79 -10.81 -0.82 -8.04
CA LYS A 79 -11.12 -1.02 -9.46
C LYS A 79 -9.84 -1.42 -10.21
N LYS A 80 -10.00 -1.79 -11.48
CA LYS A 80 -8.86 -2.04 -12.38
C LYS A 80 -7.97 -0.79 -12.42
N SER A 81 -6.67 -0.98 -12.25
CA SER A 81 -5.67 0.11 -12.22
C SER A 81 -5.83 1.09 -11.06
N THR A 82 -6.51 0.73 -9.97
CA THR A 82 -6.48 1.54 -8.76
C THR A 82 -5.07 1.60 -8.20
N ARG A 83 -4.64 2.82 -7.87
CA ARG A 83 -3.40 3.10 -7.15
C ARG A 83 -3.71 3.29 -5.68
N ILE A 84 -3.30 2.34 -4.85
CA ILE A 84 -3.36 2.44 -3.39
C ILE A 84 -2.02 3.01 -2.93
N VAL A 85 -2.04 4.04 -2.09
CA VAL A 85 -0.86 4.69 -1.52
C VAL A 85 -0.95 4.57 -0.02
N VAL A 86 -0.01 3.84 0.58
CA VAL A 86 0.17 3.75 2.02
C VAL A 86 1.33 4.66 2.40
N THR A 87 1.08 5.60 3.29
CA THR A 87 2.06 6.54 3.83
C THR A 87 2.22 6.26 5.31
N ARG A 88 3.38 5.76 5.71
CA ARG A 88 3.70 5.46 7.11
C ARG A 88 3.88 6.74 7.92
N ALA A 89 3.36 6.74 9.13
CA ALA A 89 3.68 7.77 10.11
C ALA A 89 5.01 7.46 10.79
N PHE A 90 5.71 8.51 11.20
CA PHE A 90 6.99 8.43 11.90
C PHE A 90 7.03 9.46 13.01
N PRO A 91 7.87 9.23 14.04
CA PRO A 91 8.10 10.21 15.09
C PRO A 91 8.86 11.42 14.53
N VAL A 92 8.41 12.60 14.95
CA VAL A 92 9.05 13.90 14.71
C VAL A 92 9.21 14.57 16.07
N LYS A 93 10.41 15.01 16.39
CA LYS A 93 10.68 15.76 17.62
C LYS A 93 10.60 17.25 17.31
N VAL A 94 9.92 17.99 18.16
CA VAL A 94 9.82 19.45 18.09
C VAL A 94 10.34 20.02 19.39
N ILE A 95 11.39 20.85 19.28
CA ILE A 95 12.03 21.49 20.42
C ILE A 95 11.79 22.99 20.30
N ALA A 96 11.06 23.55 21.27
CA ALA A 96 10.77 24.98 21.37
C ALA A 96 10.66 25.39 22.83
N ASP A 97 11.11 26.61 23.15
CA ASP A 97 11.04 27.20 24.50
C ASP A 97 11.63 26.31 25.61
N GLY A 98 12.69 25.57 25.30
CA GLY A 98 13.32 24.63 26.25
C GLY A 98 12.52 23.35 26.51
N SER A 99 11.37 23.16 25.83
CA SER A 99 10.53 21.96 25.90
C SER A 99 10.70 21.10 24.65
N SER A 100 10.82 19.79 24.84
CA SER A 100 10.85 18.80 23.75
C SER A 100 9.55 18.01 23.74
N LYS A 101 8.86 18.00 22.59
CA LYS A 101 7.67 17.18 22.36
C LYS A 101 7.87 16.27 21.16
N GLU A 102 7.44 15.03 21.30
CA GLU A 102 7.47 14.04 20.22
C GLU A 102 6.06 13.83 19.70
N ILE A 103 5.88 13.92 18.38
CA ILE A 103 4.61 13.68 17.70
C ILE A 103 4.78 12.60 16.64
N ILE A 104 3.77 11.74 16.48
CA ILE A 104 3.75 10.73 15.42
C ILE A 104 2.85 11.25 14.31
N THR A 105 3.41 11.46 13.12
CA THR A 105 2.66 12.02 11.99
C THR A 105 3.18 11.50 10.65
N THR A 106 2.37 11.67 9.61
CA THR A 106 2.78 11.42 8.21
C THR A 106 3.58 12.63 7.67
N PRO A 107 4.19 12.57 6.47
CA PRO A 107 4.84 13.72 5.85
C PRO A 107 3.90 14.92 5.70
N ILE A 108 4.01 15.89 6.61
CA ILE A 108 3.26 17.14 6.66
C ILE A 108 4.21 18.34 6.59
N SER A 109 3.68 19.55 6.47
CA SER A 109 4.53 20.75 6.51
C SER A 109 5.14 20.94 7.91
N ILE A 110 6.32 21.56 7.96
CA ILE A 110 7.01 21.84 9.23
C ILE A 110 6.13 22.72 10.13
N LYS A 111 5.45 23.73 9.57
CA LYS A 111 4.50 24.59 10.29
C LYS A 111 3.38 23.78 10.95
N GLU A 112 2.84 22.80 10.25
CA GLU A 112 1.76 21.97 10.78
C GLU A 112 2.26 21.00 11.85
N ALA A 113 3.48 20.48 11.70
CA ALA A 113 4.12 19.65 12.74
C ALA A 113 4.33 20.43 14.04
N ILE A 114 4.80 21.67 13.95
CA ILE A 114 4.98 22.56 15.11
C ILE A 114 3.63 22.84 15.80
N ARG A 115 2.59 23.10 15.01
CA ARG A 115 1.22 23.30 15.51
C ARG A 115 0.67 22.05 16.21
N LEU A 116 0.91 20.85 15.67
CA LEU A 116 0.52 19.59 16.29
C LEU A 116 1.26 19.30 17.60
N ALA A 117 2.51 19.74 17.71
CA ALA A 117 3.24 19.73 18.98
C ALA A 117 2.70 20.77 19.98
N GLY A 118 1.79 21.65 19.57
CA GLY A 118 1.18 22.68 20.42
C GLY A 118 2.07 23.89 20.63
N PHE A 119 2.98 24.16 19.69
CA PHE A 119 3.73 25.41 19.61
C PHE A 119 3.15 26.28 18.49
N GLU A 120 3.23 27.59 18.63
CA GLU A 120 2.84 28.55 17.60
C GLU A 120 4.07 29.29 17.09
N LEU A 121 4.14 29.49 15.77
CA LEU A 121 5.22 30.23 15.13
C LEU A 121 4.85 31.71 15.06
N GLY A 122 5.61 32.54 15.75
CA GLY A 122 5.61 33.99 15.61
C GLY A 122 6.32 34.45 14.33
N GLU A 123 6.08 35.70 13.92
CA GLU A 123 6.65 36.27 12.69
C GLU A 123 8.18 36.39 12.71
N LYS A 124 8.79 36.41 13.90
CA LYS A 124 10.24 36.57 14.10
C LYS A 124 10.94 35.26 14.48
N ASP A 125 10.21 34.15 14.53
CA ASP A 125 10.76 32.88 14.98
C ASP A 125 11.59 32.23 13.87
N ILE A 126 12.70 31.62 14.26
CA ILE A 126 13.62 30.96 13.34
C ILE A 126 13.51 29.45 13.54
N VAL A 127 13.12 28.75 12.47
CA VAL A 127 13.05 27.30 12.44
C VAL A 127 14.36 26.73 11.91
N LYS A 128 15.08 25.98 12.75
CA LYS A 128 16.30 25.28 12.34
C LYS A 128 15.97 23.84 11.99
N THR A 129 15.84 23.55 10.70
CA THR A 129 15.55 22.19 10.20
C THR A 129 16.31 21.91 8.91
N VAL A 130 16.28 20.66 8.46
CA VAL A 130 16.67 20.28 7.09
C VAL A 130 15.82 21.07 6.07
N PRO A 131 16.39 21.53 4.93
CA PRO A 131 15.70 22.37 3.95
C PRO A 131 14.77 21.53 3.06
N VAL A 132 13.77 20.92 3.68
CA VAL A 132 12.77 20.07 3.03
C VAL A 132 11.38 20.66 3.23
N PRO A 133 10.49 20.56 2.23
CA PRO A 133 9.14 21.14 2.32
C PRO A 133 8.21 20.39 3.29
N LYS A 134 8.58 19.16 3.69
CA LYS A 134 7.79 18.27 4.55
C LYS A 134 8.67 17.61 5.60
N THR A 135 8.04 17.18 6.68
CA THR A 135 8.67 16.36 7.72
C THR A 135 9.26 15.08 7.13
N VAL A 136 10.43 14.70 7.65
CA VAL A 136 11.11 13.44 7.31
C VAL A 136 11.31 12.59 8.56
N PRO A 137 11.49 11.26 8.41
CA PRO A 137 11.75 10.37 9.55
C PRO A 137 12.96 10.82 10.37
N ASN A 138 12.85 10.74 11.70
CA ASN A 138 13.90 11.13 12.67
C ASN A 138 14.33 12.61 12.56
N GLN A 139 13.40 13.48 12.16
CA GLN A 139 13.64 14.92 12.12
C GLN A 139 13.49 15.55 13.51
N GLU A 140 14.36 16.53 13.78
CA GLU A 140 14.34 17.42 14.94
C GLU A 140 14.29 18.90 14.48
#